data_AF-A0A7W8LP81-F1
#
_entry.id   AF-A0A7W8LP81-F1
#
_cell.length_a   1.000
_cell.length_b   1.000
_cell.length_c   1.000
_cell.angle_alpha   90.00
_cell.angle_beta   90.00
_cell.angle_gamma   90.00
#
_symmetry.space_group_name_H-M   'P 1'
#
loop_
_entity.id
_entity.type
_entity.pdbx_description
1 polymer ?
#
loop_
_entity_poly.entity_id
_entity_poly.type
_entity_poly.pdbx_seq_one_letter_code
_entity_poly.pdbx_strand_id
1 'polypeptide(L)'
;MTSLTSWADLVDLYEYRVADVLAGRRPRGGRRALSDLHEALRTAPLTPALTRRLRQADRQYRAHQQSAGPGPEREAASGPSPAGWAGAAPGDPAEAQAWTELRWLGWQAGLRARLAELGSTLQAEPDTLSLRVLYAALETADREARGQAAGLAVPGAGDPLAALHRPEVLAGLLSALGELLGTPQGPARLRAALARVQETPFPRHPDADVLAARIQAAQREPISLQAREALIQALRAPYPPERDPRERPAIREAARRLSQRLDALLEGAPAGAGETGPGGAGPLRFRQVPARSILYAATSAALETPGDAASELVIHLPGGREARWRGLTLRWQPIGANWQLQVGGELTLLRPGRPAAERVQTVQTPGARLLLAVSGAYLRLQVLDPPSGPPQEPQEGAAGAVQAPAAPAPAPSDPLEQLAARARVVAALLDPADHHAPLRLARAAARQLRGGALDPAAFGPASAERYAAAPPDLLLALARKGAGALLAHAARLAPEALDGALEAGAAALALPPARARTLQARLRAALVPPPLAPPSPPGAPPTSPAELALGGPFLRFGLGGRPVTLRAAGCEVTLRLDEEGRALVSLPGQAEAVLDDLLVLPLLPGADLLLVRQGREVAAALEAARLP
;
A
#
# COMPACT_ATOMS: atom_id res chain seq x y z
N MET A 1 -25.47 2.46 -23.72
CA MET A 1 -25.56 2.16 -25.17
C MET A 1 -24.19 1.70 -25.65
N THR A 2 -24.22 0.62 -26.41
CA THR A 2 -23.13 -0.23 -26.93
C THR A 2 -22.06 0.51 -27.71
N SER A 3 -20.78 0.21 -27.46
CA SER A 3 -19.83 0.04 -28.57
C SER A 3 -19.58 -1.46 -28.73
N LEU A 4 -20.50 -2.13 -29.41
CA LEU A 4 -20.20 -3.39 -30.09
C LEU A 4 -19.16 -3.03 -31.15
N THR A 5 -17.88 -3.10 -30.83
CA THR A 5 -16.81 -2.92 -31.80
C THR A 5 -17.02 -3.95 -32.90
N SER A 6 -17.34 -3.51 -34.11
CA SER A 6 -17.64 -4.42 -35.21
C SER A 6 -16.36 -5.16 -35.58
N TRP A 7 -16.47 -6.44 -35.93
CA TRP A 7 -15.32 -7.21 -36.44
C TRP A 7 -14.67 -6.55 -37.66
N ALA A 8 -15.44 -5.75 -38.42
CA ALA A 8 -14.90 -4.93 -39.51
C ALA A 8 -13.89 -3.88 -39.01
N ASP A 9 -14.22 -3.17 -37.93
CA ASP A 9 -13.36 -2.12 -37.35
C ASP A 9 -12.04 -2.70 -36.82
N LEU A 10 -12.09 -3.92 -36.26
CA LEU A 10 -10.90 -4.61 -35.78
C LEU A 10 -10.00 -5.08 -36.92
N VAL A 11 -10.57 -5.50 -38.06
CA VAL A 11 -9.82 -5.83 -39.27
C VAL A 11 -9.19 -4.56 -39.87
N ASP A 12 -9.92 -3.45 -39.94
CA ASP A 12 -9.40 -2.15 -40.40
C ASP A 12 -8.24 -1.67 -39.51
N LEU A 13 -8.37 -1.84 -38.19
CA LEU A 13 -7.31 -1.52 -37.23
C LEU A 13 -6.07 -2.41 -37.42
N TYR A 14 -6.25 -3.69 -37.74
CA TYR A 14 -5.15 -4.61 -38.03
C TYR A 14 -4.42 -4.20 -39.31
N GLU A 15 -5.15 -3.91 -40.38
CA GLU A 15 -4.58 -3.42 -41.64
C GLU A 15 -3.78 -2.13 -41.45
N TYR A 16 -4.32 -1.17 -40.70
CA TYR A 16 -3.63 0.08 -40.40
C TYR A 16 -2.31 -0.16 -39.66
N ARG A 17 -2.31 -1.04 -38.66
CA ARG A 17 -1.09 -1.35 -37.89
C ARG A 17 -0.06 -2.13 -38.70
N VAL A 18 -0.50 -3.02 -39.60
CA VAL A 18 0.39 -3.68 -40.56
C VAL A 18 1.01 -2.66 -41.50
N ALA A 19 0.23 -1.71 -42.02
CA ALA A 19 0.72 -0.64 -42.89
C ALA A 19 1.77 0.25 -42.20
N ASP A 20 1.58 0.56 -40.90
CA ASP A 20 2.60 1.26 -40.11
C ASP A 20 3.91 0.47 -40.01
N VAL A 21 3.84 -0.85 -39.80
CA VAL A 21 5.05 -1.68 -39.76
C VAL A 21 5.74 -1.74 -41.12
N LEU A 22 4.98 -1.87 -42.20
CA LEU A 22 5.52 -1.86 -43.57
C LEU A 22 6.18 -0.51 -43.92
N ALA A 23 5.71 0.59 -43.32
CA ALA A 23 6.29 1.91 -43.45
C ALA A 23 7.48 2.17 -42.48
N GLY A 24 7.94 1.15 -41.74
CA GLY A 24 9.01 1.28 -40.75
C GLY A 24 8.62 2.05 -39.48
N ARG A 25 7.34 2.37 -39.29
CA ARG A 25 6.80 3.04 -38.10
C ARG A 25 6.45 2.02 -37.02
N ARG A 26 6.47 2.45 -35.75
CA ARG A 26 6.05 1.62 -34.62
C ARG A 26 4.52 1.71 -34.48
N PRO A 27 3.76 0.60 -34.60
CA PRO A 27 2.31 0.64 -34.52
C PRO A 27 1.86 1.10 -33.13
N ARG A 28 0.77 1.88 -33.06
CA ARG A 28 0.18 2.32 -31.78
C ARG A 28 -0.22 1.12 -30.92
N GLY A 29 0.30 1.05 -29.69
CA GLY A 29 0.18 -0.11 -28.78
C GLY A 29 1.34 -1.11 -28.88
N GLY A 30 2.31 -0.88 -29.78
CA GLY A 30 3.49 -1.72 -29.94
C GLY A 30 3.23 -3.03 -30.72
N ARG A 31 4.30 -3.78 -30.97
CA ARG A 31 4.24 -5.04 -31.75
C ARG A 31 3.40 -6.12 -31.04
N ARG A 32 3.36 -6.12 -29.71
CA ARG A 32 2.53 -7.04 -28.91
C ARG A 32 1.04 -6.82 -29.17
N ALA A 33 0.57 -5.57 -29.19
CA ALA A 33 -0.82 -5.26 -29.51
C ALA A 33 -1.21 -5.61 -30.96
N LEU A 34 -0.26 -5.68 -31.90
CA LEU A 34 -0.48 -6.21 -33.25
C LEU A 34 -0.66 -7.74 -33.22
N SER A 35 0.16 -8.46 -32.45
CA SER A 35 0.05 -9.91 -32.25
C SER A 35 -1.25 -10.30 -31.53
N ASP A 36 -1.61 -9.59 -30.45
CA ASP A 36 -2.84 -9.85 -29.69
C ASP A 36 -4.10 -9.59 -30.57
N LEU A 37 -4.07 -8.53 -31.39
CA LEU A 37 -5.13 -8.23 -32.35
C LEU A 37 -5.24 -9.30 -33.46
N HIS A 38 -4.10 -9.80 -33.94
CA HIS A 38 -4.06 -10.90 -34.91
C HIS A 38 -4.67 -12.18 -34.34
N GLU A 39 -4.31 -12.52 -33.10
CA GLU A 39 -4.81 -13.71 -32.41
C GLU A 39 -6.32 -13.63 -32.19
N ALA A 40 -6.83 -12.48 -31.74
CA ALA A 40 -8.26 -12.23 -31.57
C ALA A 40 -9.05 -12.34 -32.90
N LEU A 41 -8.51 -11.80 -34.00
CA LEU A 41 -9.13 -11.88 -35.32
C LEU A 41 -9.08 -13.29 -35.93
N ARG A 42 -8.12 -14.13 -35.53
CA ARG A 42 -7.99 -15.52 -36.00
C ARG A 42 -9.09 -16.43 -35.47
N THR A 43 -9.58 -16.16 -34.26
CA THR A 43 -10.67 -16.92 -33.61
C THR A 43 -12.04 -16.29 -33.81
N ALA A 44 -12.12 -15.13 -34.48
CA ALA A 44 -13.37 -14.39 -34.68
C ALA A 44 -14.25 -15.01 -35.79
N PRO A 45 -15.60 -14.95 -35.65
CA PRO A 45 -16.53 -15.38 -36.70
C PRO A 45 -16.61 -14.32 -37.83
N LEU A 46 -15.53 -14.19 -38.61
CA LEU A 46 -15.42 -13.22 -39.70
C LEU A 46 -16.23 -13.65 -40.93
N THR A 47 -16.86 -12.68 -41.59
CA THR A 47 -17.49 -12.92 -42.91
C THR A 47 -16.43 -13.29 -43.95
N PRO A 48 -16.79 -14.00 -45.03
CA PRO A 48 -15.82 -14.39 -46.08
C PRO A 48 -15.06 -13.21 -46.70
N ALA A 49 -15.66 -12.00 -46.74
CA ALA A 49 -15.00 -10.79 -47.19
C ALA A 49 -13.90 -10.32 -46.23
N LEU A 50 -14.18 -10.27 -44.93
CA LEU A 50 -13.22 -9.87 -43.89
C LEU A 50 -12.08 -10.90 -43.73
N THR A 51 -12.38 -12.18 -43.87
CA THR A 51 -11.36 -13.25 -43.85
C THR A 51 -10.36 -13.10 -45.01
N ARG A 52 -10.80 -12.69 -46.20
CA ARG A 52 -9.90 -12.44 -47.34
C ARG A 52 -8.98 -11.24 -47.08
N ARG A 53 -9.53 -10.17 -46.52
CA ARG A 53 -8.79 -8.96 -46.12
C ARG A 53 -7.71 -9.25 -45.07
N LEU A 54 -8.08 -9.95 -44.00
CA LEU A 54 -7.13 -10.40 -42.98
C LEU A 54 -5.99 -11.25 -43.55
N ARG A 55 -6.31 -12.23 -44.41
CA ARG A 55 -5.30 -13.07 -45.08
C ARG A 55 -4.37 -12.27 -45.99
N GLN A 56 -4.85 -11.19 -46.60
CA GLN A 56 -4.03 -10.31 -47.45
C GLN A 56 -3.05 -9.50 -46.61
N ALA A 57 -3.50 -8.88 -45.53
CA ALA A 57 -2.64 -8.15 -44.59
C ALA A 57 -1.58 -9.07 -43.96
N ASP A 58 -1.95 -10.30 -43.61
CA ASP A 58 -1.03 -11.33 -43.10
C ASP A 58 0.10 -11.67 -44.07
N ARG A 59 -0.23 -11.80 -45.36
CA ARG A 59 0.77 -12.09 -46.39
C ARG A 59 1.77 -10.95 -46.52
N GLN A 60 1.29 -9.70 -46.49
CA GLN A 60 2.15 -8.52 -46.55
C GLN A 60 3.07 -8.45 -45.33
N TYR A 61 2.53 -8.66 -44.13
CA TYR A 61 3.30 -8.63 -42.88
C TYR A 61 4.36 -9.74 -42.82
N ARG A 62 4.04 -10.96 -43.27
CA ARG A 62 5.00 -12.07 -43.33
C ARG A 62 6.09 -11.85 -44.38
N ALA A 63 5.72 -11.35 -45.56
CA ALA A 63 6.70 -11.03 -46.60
C ALA A 63 7.72 -10.00 -46.10
N HIS A 64 7.28 -8.99 -45.35
CA HIS A 64 8.17 -8.01 -44.71
C HIS A 64 9.07 -8.62 -43.62
N GLN A 65 8.56 -9.54 -42.79
CA GLN A 65 9.40 -10.24 -41.80
C GLN A 65 10.44 -11.15 -42.46
N GLN A 66 10.10 -11.75 -43.60
CA GLN A 66 11.03 -12.60 -44.36
C GLN A 66 12.09 -11.78 -45.10
N SER A 67 11.73 -10.60 -45.60
CA SER A 67 12.69 -9.66 -46.21
C SER A 67 13.53 -8.88 -45.17
N ALA A 68 13.15 -8.91 -43.89
CA ALA A 68 13.92 -8.41 -42.76
C ALA A 68 14.86 -9.47 -42.10
N GLY A 69 15.01 -10.65 -42.72
CA GLY A 69 15.99 -11.70 -42.35
C GLY A 69 17.42 -11.43 -42.88
N PRO A 70 18.44 -12.14 -42.36
CA PRO A 70 19.73 -11.58 -41.96
C PRO A 70 20.61 -11.14 -43.14
N GLY A 71 20.82 -9.83 -43.25
CA GLY A 71 21.79 -9.22 -44.18
C GLY A 71 23.21 -9.18 -43.61
N PRO A 72 24.24 -9.16 -44.47
CA PRO A 72 25.63 -9.43 -44.12
C PRO A 72 26.29 -8.29 -43.34
N GLU A 73 27.33 -8.66 -42.60
CA GLU A 73 28.27 -7.79 -41.89
C GLU A 73 28.58 -6.50 -42.67
N ARG A 74 28.21 -5.37 -42.07
CA ARG A 74 28.74 -4.06 -42.45
C ARG A 74 29.30 -3.44 -41.19
N GLU A 75 30.62 -3.49 -41.08
CA GLU A 75 31.40 -2.71 -40.13
C GLU A 75 31.00 -1.24 -40.21
N ALA A 76 30.37 -0.73 -39.16
CA ALA A 76 30.27 0.69 -38.89
C ALA A 76 30.00 0.91 -37.38
N ALA A 77 31.07 1.31 -36.70
CA ALA A 77 31.11 2.05 -35.43
C ALA A 77 30.27 1.54 -34.25
N SER A 78 30.96 0.80 -33.39
CA SER A 78 30.58 0.42 -32.03
C SER A 78 30.17 1.63 -31.17
N GLY A 79 28.87 1.81 -30.97
CA GLY A 79 28.31 2.39 -29.75
C GLY A 79 27.62 1.28 -28.96
N PRO A 80 27.93 1.04 -27.67
CA PRO A 80 27.32 -0.06 -26.94
C PRO A 80 25.83 0.20 -26.69
N SER A 81 24.96 -0.59 -27.33
CA SER A 81 23.59 -0.81 -26.87
C SER A 81 23.59 -1.81 -25.71
N PRO A 82 22.77 -1.62 -24.66
CA PRO A 82 22.79 -2.45 -23.46
C PRO A 82 22.25 -3.85 -23.76
N ALA A 83 23.05 -4.86 -23.43
CA ALA A 83 22.76 -6.27 -23.61
C ALA A 83 21.55 -6.71 -22.76
N GLY A 84 20.55 -7.26 -23.46
CA GLY A 84 19.44 -7.99 -22.86
C GLY A 84 19.89 -9.29 -22.21
N TRP A 85 19.16 -9.69 -21.17
CA TRP A 85 19.35 -10.91 -20.39
C TRP A 85 19.42 -12.15 -21.30
N ALA A 86 20.55 -12.85 -21.27
CA ALA A 86 20.74 -14.14 -21.94
C ALA A 86 20.17 -15.30 -21.10
N GLY A 87 19.77 -16.39 -21.76
CA GLY A 87 18.91 -17.46 -21.24
C GLY A 87 19.39 -18.22 -19.99
N ALA A 88 18.44 -18.92 -19.35
CA ALA A 88 18.61 -19.62 -18.08
C ALA A 88 19.59 -20.81 -18.18
N ALA A 89 20.41 -20.98 -17.14
CA ALA A 89 21.35 -22.08 -17.04
C ALA A 89 20.89 -23.07 -15.94
N PRO A 90 21.23 -24.37 -16.04
CA PRO A 90 21.01 -25.30 -14.94
C PRO A 90 21.95 -24.96 -13.78
N GLY A 91 21.42 -24.28 -12.76
CA GLY A 91 22.13 -24.03 -11.51
C GLY A 91 22.15 -25.27 -10.61
N ASP A 92 22.99 -25.22 -9.56
CA ASP A 92 22.95 -26.17 -8.45
C ASP A 92 21.50 -26.28 -7.91
N PRO A 93 20.95 -27.48 -7.63
CA PRO A 93 19.61 -27.63 -7.05
C PRO A 93 19.39 -26.78 -5.79
N ALA A 94 20.42 -26.57 -4.95
CA ALA A 94 20.32 -25.70 -3.79
C ALA A 94 20.19 -24.21 -4.17
N GLU A 95 20.93 -23.77 -5.20
CA GLU A 95 20.86 -22.42 -5.76
C GLU A 95 19.48 -22.15 -6.39
N ALA A 96 18.98 -23.10 -7.17
CA ALA A 96 17.64 -23.05 -7.79
C ALA A 96 16.52 -22.97 -6.74
N GLN A 97 16.65 -23.74 -5.64
CA GLN A 97 15.70 -23.71 -4.54
C GLN A 97 15.74 -22.36 -3.80
N ALA A 98 16.93 -21.88 -3.47
CA ALA A 98 17.11 -20.59 -2.80
C ALA A 98 16.56 -19.44 -3.67
N TRP A 99 16.81 -19.48 -4.98
CA TRP A 99 16.27 -18.51 -5.94
C TRP A 99 14.73 -18.52 -5.96
N THR A 100 14.12 -19.71 -6.05
CA THR A 100 12.66 -19.86 -6.03
C THR A 100 12.08 -19.27 -4.74
N GLU A 101 12.70 -19.59 -3.61
CA GLU A 101 12.28 -19.10 -2.31
C GLU A 101 12.43 -17.58 -2.17
N LEU A 102 13.52 -16.98 -2.64
CA LEU A 102 13.72 -15.54 -2.63
C LEU A 102 12.68 -14.79 -3.47
N ARG A 103 12.32 -15.33 -4.63
CA ARG A 103 11.23 -14.80 -5.48
C ARG A 103 9.89 -14.87 -4.78
N TRP A 104 9.63 -15.98 -4.10
CA TRP A 104 8.41 -16.19 -3.32
C TRP A 104 8.31 -15.21 -2.14
N LEU A 105 9.37 -15.09 -1.34
CA LEU A 105 9.44 -14.18 -0.20
C LEU A 105 9.20 -12.72 -0.62
N GLY A 106 9.82 -12.28 -1.72
CA GLY A 106 9.60 -10.92 -2.20
C GLY A 106 8.21 -10.69 -2.78
N TRP A 107 7.64 -11.67 -3.48
CA TRP A 107 6.26 -11.55 -3.93
C TRP A 107 5.28 -11.48 -2.76
N GLN A 108 5.45 -12.31 -1.72
CA GLN A 108 4.61 -12.27 -0.51
C GLN A 108 4.71 -10.93 0.22
N ALA A 109 5.90 -10.36 0.31
CA ALA A 109 6.09 -9.02 0.88
C ALA A 109 5.32 -7.95 0.09
N GLY A 110 5.40 -7.98 -1.25
CA GLY A 110 4.63 -7.10 -2.12
C GLY A 110 3.12 -7.35 -2.08
N LEU A 111 2.69 -8.60 -1.88
CA LEU A 111 1.28 -8.96 -1.71
C LEU A 111 0.69 -8.30 -0.46
N ARG A 112 1.39 -8.34 0.68
CA ARG A 112 0.90 -7.73 1.92
C ARG A 112 0.65 -6.23 1.78
N ALA A 113 1.56 -5.50 1.12
CA ALA A 113 1.38 -4.08 0.85
C ALA A 113 0.14 -3.81 -0.03
N ARG A 114 -0.01 -4.57 -1.12
CA ARG A 114 -1.19 -4.46 -2.01
C ARG A 114 -2.50 -4.85 -1.32
N LEU A 115 -2.47 -5.81 -0.39
CA LEU A 115 -3.64 -6.19 0.41
C LEU A 115 -4.04 -5.11 1.41
N ALA A 116 -3.08 -4.41 2.03
CA ALA A 116 -3.37 -3.26 2.89
C ALA A 116 -4.04 -2.13 2.10
N GLU A 117 -3.52 -1.82 0.91
CA GLU A 117 -4.13 -0.85 -0.01
C GLU A 117 -5.55 -1.27 -0.44
N LEU A 118 -5.72 -2.55 -0.83
CA LEU A 118 -7.06 -3.09 -1.11
C LEU A 118 -7.99 -2.90 0.08
N GLY A 119 -7.55 -3.28 1.28
CA GLY A 119 -8.30 -3.16 2.52
C GLY A 119 -8.85 -1.76 2.75
N SER A 120 -7.99 -0.75 2.66
CA SER A 120 -8.38 0.66 2.81
C SER A 120 -9.42 1.10 1.77
N THR A 121 -9.26 0.64 0.52
CA THR A 121 -10.19 0.94 -0.58
C THR A 121 -11.56 0.32 -0.31
N LEU A 122 -11.59 -0.94 0.12
CA LEU A 122 -12.84 -1.65 0.41
C LEU A 122 -13.54 -1.12 1.67
N GLN A 123 -12.78 -0.60 2.64
CA GLN A 123 -13.33 0.01 3.86
C GLN A 123 -14.02 1.35 3.59
N ALA A 124 -13.56 2.09 2.57
CA ALA A 124 -14.18 3.34 2.15
C ALA A 124 -15.49 3.14 1.35
N GLU A 125 -15.83 1.91 0.96
CA GLU A 125 -17.07 1.63 0.23
C GLU A 125 -18.31 1.73 1.14
N PRO A 126 -19.43 2.28 0.65
CA PRO A 126 -20.67 2.34 1.41
C PRO A 126 -21.13 0.93 1.80
N ASP A 127 -21.65 0.82 3.02
CA ASP A 127 -22.12 -0.44 3.65
C ASP A 127 -21.08 -1.57 3.68
N THR A 128 -19.81 -1.27 3.39
CA THR A 128 -18.70 -2.24 3.33
C THR A 128 -19.03 -3.46 2.45
N LEU A 129 -19.80 -3.26 1.38
CA LEU A 129 -20.39 -4.35 0.59
C LEU A 129 -19.35 -5.36 0.11
N SER A 130 -18.24 -4.89 -0.46
CA SER A 130 -17.18 -5.77 -0.93
C SER A 130 -16.45 -6.48 0.21
N LEU A 131 -16.31 -5.85 1.39
CA LEU A 131 -15.77 -6.54 2.57
C LEU A 131 -16.70 -7.66 3.06
N ARG A 132 -18.02 -7.44 3.05
CA ARG A 132 -19.03 -8.47 3.39
C ARG A 132 -18.93 -9.67 2.47
N VAL A 133 -18.75 -9.42 1.17
CA VAL A 133 -18.55 -10.48 0.16
C VAL A 133 -17.22 -11.20 0.37
N LEU A 134 -16.14 -10.46 0.60
CA LEU A 134 -14.82 -11.03 0.84
C LEU A 134 -14.81 -11.93 2.09
N TYR A 135 -15.45 -11.47 3.18
CA TYR A 135 -15.64 -12.24 4.40
C TYR A 135 -16.36 -13.57 4.13
N ALA A 136 -17.51 -13.51 3.45
CA ALA A 136 -18.27 -14.71 3.12
C ALA A 136 -17.48 -15.68 2.23
N ALA A 137 -16.71 -15.17 1.27
CA ALA A 137 -15.88 -15.97 0.39
C ALA A 137 -14.71 -16.64 1.14
N LEU A 138 -14.03 -15.91 2.04
CA LEU A 138 -12.93 -16.47 2.82
C LEU A 138 -13.41 -17.55 3.79
N GLU A 139 -14.51 -17.30 4.51
CA GLU A 139 -15.13 -18.30 5.38
C GLU A 139 -15.63 -19.53 4.59
N THR A 140 -16.19 -19.31 3.40
CA THR A 140 -16.58 -20.43 2.52
C THR A 140 -15.38 -21.25 2.08
N ALA A 141 -14.27 -20.60 1.70
CA ALA A 141 -13.03 -21.28 1.30
C ALA A 141 -12.40 -22.09 2.47
N ASP A 142 -12.42 -21.55 3.69
CA ASP A 142 -11.92 -22.23 4.89
C ASP A 142 -12.82 -23.42 5.29
N ARG A 143 -14.15 -23.26 5.23
CA ARG A 143 -15.11 -24.35 5.46
C ARG A 143 -14.93 -25.49 4.47
N GLU A 144 -14.76 -25.18 3.18
CA GLU A 144 -14.47 -26.19 2.15
C GLU A 144 -13.17 -26.92 2.42
N ALA A 145 -12.13 -26.21 2.89
CA ALA A 145 -10.87 -26.84 3.29
C ALA A 145 -11.04 -27.83 4.45
N ARG A 146 -12.06 -27.64 5.30
CA ARG A 146 -12.45 -28.54 6.39
C ARG A 146 -13.48 -29.60 5.98
N GLY A 147 -13.83 -29.69 4.69
CA GLY A 147 -14.81 -30.65 4.17
C GLY A 147 -16.27 -30.28 4.43
N GLN A 148 -16.57 -29.02 4.81
CA GLN A 148 -17.93 -28.54 5.00
C GLN A 148 -18.48 -28.01 3.67
N ALA A 149 -19.61 -28.56 3.22
CA ALA A 149 -20.20 -28.23 1.91
C ALA A 149 -21.00 -26.91 1.89
N ALA A 150 -21.41 -26.40 3.05
CA ALA A 150 -22.30 -25.24 3.14
C ALA A 150 -21.53 -23.91 3.04
N GLY A 151 -21.77 -23.16 1.98
CA GLY A 151 -21.30 -21.78 1.83
C GLY A 151 -21.89 -20.86 2.90
N LEU A 152 -21.14 -19.83 3.27
CA LEU A 152 -21.60 -18.83 4.23
C LEU A 152 -22.44 -17.76 3.53
N ALA A 153 -23.57 -17.39 4.13
CA ALA A 153 -24.36 -16.26 3.65
C ALA A 153 -23.62 -14.95 3.85
N VAL A 154 -23.75 -14.03 2.88
CA VAL A 154 -23.17 -12.69 3.00
C VAL A 154 -23.79 -11.99 4.23
N PRO A 155 -22.96 -11.49 5.19
CA PRO A 155 -23.45 -10.77 6.36
C PRO A 155 -24.26 -9.54 5.97
N GLY A 156 -25.06 -9.02 6.90
CA GLY A 156 -25.88 -7.82 6.69
C GLY A 156 -25.05 -6.54 6.73
N ALA A 157 -25.60 -5.44 6.24
CA ALA A 157 -25.02 -4.13 6.53
C ALA A 157 -25.02 -3.91 8.05
N GLY A 158 -23.85 -3.56 8.61
CA GLY A 158 -23.71 -3.33 10.05
C GLY A 158 -23.81 -4.59 10.93
N ASP A 159 -23.68 -5.79 10.37
CA ASP A 159 -23.77 -7.05 11.13
C ASP A 159 -22.73 -7.07 12.28
N PRO A 160 -23.17 -7.10 13.55
CA PRO A 160 -22.28 -6.98 14.70
C PRO A 160 -21.39 -8.22 14.87
N LEU A 161 -21.78 -9.37 14.31
CA LEU A 161 -20.97 -10.60 14.37
C LEU A 161 -19.80 -10.53 13.39
N ALA A 162 -20.01 -9.91 12.22
CA ALA A 162 -18.94 -9.71 11.25
C ALA A 162 -18.07 -8.49 11.61
N ALA A 163 -18.65 -7.45 12.24
CA ALA A 163 -17.95 -6.26 12.76
C ALA A 163 -16.92 -5.63 11.79
N LEU A 164 -17.18 -5.68 10.48
CA LEU A 164 -16.23 -5.34 9.41
C LEU A 164 -15.82 -3.85 9.36
N HIS A 165 -16.50 -3.00 10.13
CA HIS A 165 -16.12 -1.60 10.33
C HIS A 165 -14.92 -1.45 11.29
N ARG A 166 -14.59 -2.48 12.07
CA ARG A 166 -13.48 -2.45 13.03
C ARG A 166 -12.16 -2.75 12.33
N PRO A 167 -11.12 -1.91 12.52
CA PRO A 167 -9.85 -2.07 11.84
C PRO A 167 -9.14 -3.38 12.19
N GLU A 168 -9.34 -3.90 13.41
CA GLU A 168 -8.72 -5.16 13.85
C GLU A 168 -9.30 -6.36 13.10
N VAL A 169 -10.61 -6.35 12.84
CA VAL A 169 -11.28 -7.42 12.08
C VAL A 169 -10.85 -7.37 10.62
N LEU A 170 -10.77 -6.16 10.05
CA LEU A 170 -10.26 -5.97 8.70
C LEU A 170 -8.81 -6.44 8.56
N ALA A 171 -7.94 -6.07 9.50
CA ALA A 171 -6.55 -6.53 9.52
C ALA A 171 -6.47 -8.07 9.59
N GLY A 172 -7.27 -8.70 10.44
CA GLY A 172 -7.38 -10.16 10.53
C GLY A 172 -7.86 -10.78 9.22
N LEU A 173 -8.88 -10.20 8.58
CA LEU A 173 -9.43 -10.66 7.29
C LEU A 173 -8.38 -10.59 6.17
N LEU A 174 -7.65 -9.49 6.08
CA LEU A 174 -6.59 -9.30 5.08
C LEU A 174 -5.38 -10.19 5.35
N SER A 175 -5.06 -10.45 6.63
CA SER A 175 -4.03 -11.43 7.00
C SER A 175 -4.42 -12.83 6.55
N ALA A 176 -5.66 -13.26 6.84
CA ALA A 176 -6.19 -14.55 6.40
C ALA A 176 -6.23 -14.68 4.87
N LEU A 177 -6.58 -13.59 4.17
CA LEU A 177 -6.48 -13.53 2.71
C LEU A 177 -5.03 -13.71 2.23
N GLY A 178 -4.08 -12.99 2.82
CA GLY A 178 -2.66 -13.11 2.48
C GLY A 178 -2.08 -14.50 2.74
N GLU A 179 -2.48 -15.13 3.85
CA GLU A 179 -2.12 -16.51 4.18
C GLU A 179 -2.71 -17.50 3.17
N LEU A 180 -4.00 -17.38 2.86
CA LEU A 180 -4.66 -18.23 1.86
C LEU A 180 -3.96 -18.10 0.51
N LEU A 181 -3.78 -16.88 0.00
CA LEU A 181 -3.09 -16.62 -1.28
C LEU A 181 -1.61 -17.03 -1.27
N GLY A 182 -1.01 -17.12 -0.09
CA GLY A 182 0.32 -17.68 0.13
C GLY A 182 0.38 -19.21 0.03
N THR A 183 -0.73 -19.90 -0.17
CA THR A 183 -0.76 -21.35 -0.42
C THR A 183 -0.93 -21.66 -1.92
N PRO A 184 -0.41 -22.80 -2.42
CA PRO A 184 -0.53 -23.16 -3.83
C PRO A 184 -1.98 -23.26 -4.34
N GLN A 185 -2.90 -23.71 -3.49
CA GLN A 185 -4.31 -23.91 -3.83
C GLN A 185 -5.20 -22.71 -3.49
N GLY A 186 -4.70 -21.76 -2.71
CA GLY A 186 -5.49 -20.67 -2.15
C GLY A 186 -6.19 -19.81 -3.18
N PRO A 187 -5.51 -19.35 -4.24
CA PRO A 187 -6.15 -18.59 -5.31
C PRO A 187 -7.31 -19.32 -5.99
N ALA A 188 -7.14 -20.61 -6.30
CA ALA A 188 -8.19 -21.41 -6.91
C ALA A 188 -9.39 -21.58 -5.96
N ARG A 189 -9.13 -21.83 -4.67
CA ARG A 189 -10.16 -21.94 -3.64
C ARG A 189 -10.93 -20.63 -3.45
N LEU A 190 -10.23 -19.50 -3.38
CA LEU A 190 -10.87 -18.19 -3.22
C LEU A 190 -11.73 -17.84 -4.44
N ARG A 191 -11.26 -18.14 -5.66
CA ARG A 191 -12.06 -17.96 -6.89
C ARG A 191 -13.33 -18.82 -6.87
N ALA A 192 -13.21 -20.08 -6.46
CA ALA A 192 -14.37 -20.98 -6.34
C ALA A 192 -15.37 -20.45 -5.30
N ALA A 193 -14.90 -19.97 -4.16
CA ALA A 193 -15.75 -19.38 -3.13
C ALA A 193 -16.43 -18.08 -3.59
N LEU A 194 -15.72 -17.19 -4.28
CA LEU A 194 -16.30 -15.97 -4.87
C LEU A 194 -17.36 -16.30 -5.93
N ALA A 195 -17.12 -17.32 -6.77
CA ALA A 195 -18.09 -17.80 -7.75
C ALA A 195 -19.36 -18.32 -7.05
N ARG A 196 -19.22 -19.09 -5.96
CA ARG A 196 -20.36 -19.56 -5.16
C ARG A 196 -21.16 -18.41 -4.55
N VAL A 197 -20.50 -17.40 -3.98
CA VAL A 197 -21.16 -16.20 -3.44
C VAL A 197 -21.90 -15.44 -4.55
N GLN A 198 -21.34 -15.37 -5.76
CA GLN A 198 -22.00 -14.77 -6.91
C GLN A 198 -23.24 -15.57 -7.34
N GLU A 199 -23.18 -16.90 -7.38
CA GLU A 199 -24.33 -17.74 -7.73
C GLU A 199 -25.44 -17.62 -6.68
N THR A 200 -25.08 -17.84 -5.41
CA THR A 200 -26.00 -17.95 -4.27
C THR A 200 -25.56 -17.09 -3.09
N PRO A 201 -25.80 -15.75 -3.11
CA PRO A 201 -25.41 -14.83 -2.02
C PRO A 201 -25.97 -15.18 -0.63
N PHE A 202 -27.17 -15.74 -0.62
CA PHE A 202 -27.93 -16.12 0.58
C PHE A 202 -28.31 -17.60 0.44
N PRO A 203 -27.37 -18.53 0.71
CA PRO A 203 -27.67 -19.95 0.71
C PRO A 203 -28.79 -20.25 1.71
N ARG A 204 -29.65 -21.19 1.38
CA ARG A 204 -30.74 -21.60 2.27
C ARG A 204 -30.14 -22.19 3.54
N HIS A 205 -30.70 -21.83 4.69
CA HIS A 205 -30.36 -22.47 5.96
C HIS A 205 -30.71 -23.97 5.89
N PRO A 206 -29.88 -24.89 6.40
CA PRO A 206 -30.16 -26.32 6.35
C PRO A 206 -31.53 -26.68 6.97
N ASP A 207 -31.91 -26.00 8.05
CA ASP A 207 -33.19 -26.21 8.74
C ASP A 207 -34.36 -25.36 8.18
N ALA A 208 -34.19 -24.69 7.03
CA ALA A 208 -35.23 -23.82 6.48
C ALA A 208 -36.53 -24.59 6.16
N ASP A 209 -36.41 -25.83 5.65
CA ASP A 209 -37.56 -26.67 5.36
C ASP A 209 -38.27 -27.16 6.64
N VAL A 210 -37.50 -27.42 7.70
CA VAL A 210 -38.03 -27.78 9.02
C VAL A 210 -38.78 -26.60 9.63
N LEU A 211 -38.23 -25.38 9.55
CA LEU A 211 -38.90 -24.17 9.99
C LEU A 211 -40.21 -23.94 9.20
N ALA A 212 -40.17 -24.06 7.88
CA ALA A 212 -41.35 -23.89 7.02
C ALA A 212 -42.45 -24.89 7.40
N ALA A 213 -42.09 -26.16 7.64
CA ALA A 213 -43.03 -27.17 8.10
C ALA A 213 -43.63 -26.84 9.48
N ARG A 214 -42.81 -26.36 10.42
CA ARG A 214 -43.27 -25.94 11.77
C ARG A 214 -44.21 -24.73 11.70
N ILE A 215 -43.92 -23.75 10.84
CA ILE A 215 -44.80 -22.59 10.62
C ILE A 215 -46.13 -23.04 10.00
N GLN A 216 -46.11 -23.94 9.01
CA GLN A 216 -47.34 -24.49 8.42
C GLN A 216 -48.18 -25.28 9.44
N ALA A 217 -47.54 -26.02 10.35
CA ALA A 217 -48.22 -26.70 11.44
C ALA A 217 -48.89 -25.68 12.39
N ALA A 218 -48.15 -24.67 12.85
CA ALA A 218 -48.66 -23.61 13.72
C ALA A 218 -49.82 -22.82 13.07
N GLN A 219 -49.84 -22.68 11.74
CA GLN A 219 -50.94 -22.03 11.02
C GLN A 219 -52.25 -22.84 11.09
N ARG A 220 -52.16 -24.17 11.20
CA ARG A 220 -53.32 -25.08 11.23
C ARG A 220 -53.86 -25.31 12.66
N GLU A 221 -53.14 -24.88 13.68
CA GLU A 221 -53.55 -25.01 15.09
C GLU A 221 -54.85 -24.21 15.37
N PRO A 222 -55.83 -24.79 16.08
CA PRO A 222 -57.08 -24.11 16.45
C PRO A 222 -56.89 -23.19 17.67
N ILE A 223 -55.97 -22.23 17.56
CA ILE A 223 -55.67 -21.23 18.60
C ILE A 223 -56.11 -19.82 18.17
N SER A 224 -56.14 -18.87 19.11
CA SER A 224 -56.46 -17.47 18.81
C SER A 224 -55.44 -16.86 17.83
N LEU A 225 -55.85 -15.83 17.07
CA LEU A 225 -54.98 -15.16 16.10
C LEU A 225 -53.71 -14.60 16.76
N GLN A 226 -53.86 -13.96 17.92
CA GLN A 226 -52.74 -13.42 18.71
C GLN A 226 -51.77 -14.51 19.19
N ALA A 227 -52.29 -15.66 19.66
CA ALA A 227 -51.44 -16.78 20.10
C ALA A 227 -50.67 -17.42 18.93
N ARG A 228 -51.30 -17.51 17.75
CA ARG A 228 -50.66 -18.00 16.52
C ARG A 228 -49.55 -17.06 16.05
N GLU A 229 -49.77 -15.75 16.08
CA GLU A 229 -48.74 -14.77 15.75
C GLU A 229 -47.56 -14.87 16.72
N ALA A 230 -47.82 -14.97 18.03
CA ALA A 230 -46.78 -15.15 19.04
C ALA A 230 -45.97 -16.45 18.84
N LEU A 231 -46.65 -17.56 18.51
CA LEU A 231 -45.99 -18.84 18.21
C LEU A 231 -45.13 -18.76 16.94
N ILE A 232 -45.64 -18.16 15.86
CA ILE A 232 -44.87 -17.98 14.63
C ILE A 232 -43.66 -17.08 14.86
N GLN A 233 -43.80 -16.01 15.66
CA GLN A 233 -42.68 -15.15 16.04
C GLN A 233 -41.64 -15.91 16.88
N ALA A 234 -42.08 -16.72 17.85
CA ALA A 234 -41.18 -17.55 18.66
C ALA A 234 -40.44 -18.60 17.81
N LEU A 235 -41.11 -19.21 16.82
CA LEU A 235 -40.49 -20.14 15.87
C LEU A 235 -39.44 -19.46 14.97
N ARG A 236 -39.63 -18.18 14.63
CA ARG A 236 -38.69 -17.40 13.80
C ARG A 236 -37.53 -16.80 14.59
N ALA A 237 -37.70 -16.50 15.87
CA ALA A 237 -36.71 -15.86 16.73
C ALA A 237 -35.29 -16.49 16.71
N PRO A 238 -35.11 -17.82 16.67
CA PRO A 238 -33.78 -18.43 16.60
C PRO A 238 -33.15 -18.43 15.19
N TYR A 239 -33.88 -18.01 14.15
CA TYR A 239 -33.40 -18.00 12.76
C TYR A 239 -32.99 -16.60 12.32
N PRO A 240 -31.98 -16.46 11.43
CA PRO A 240 -31.60 -15.15 10.89
C PRO A 240 -32.79 -14.50 10.16
N PRO A 241 -32.94 -13.17 10.25
CA PRO A 241 -33.98 -12.46 9.52
C PRO A 241 -33.82 -12.66 8.01
N GLU A 242 -34.94 -12.76 7.29
CA GLU A 242 -34.93 -12.83 5.83
C GLU A 242 -34.24 -11.59 5.24
N ARG A 243 -33.24 -11.82 4.40
CA ARG A 243 -32.47 -10.76 3.73
C ARG A 243 -33.26 -10.18 2.56
N ASP A 244 -33.13 -8.88 2.33
CA ASP A 244 -33.75 -8.21 1.18
C ASP A 244 -33.22 -8.82 -0.14
N PRO A 245 -34.07 -9.42 -0.98
CA PRO A 245 -33.68 -9.95 -2.28
C PRO A 245 -33.03 -8.91 -3.21
N ARG A 246 -33.30 -7.60 -3.00
CA ARG A 246 -32.74 -6.50 -3.78
C ARG A 246 -31.24 -6.30 -3.57
N GLU A 247 -30.65 -6.85 -2.50
CA GLU A 247 -29.20 -6.81 -2.28
C GLU A 247 -28.43 -7.75 -3.24
N ARG A 248 -29.09 -8.79 -3.78
CA ARG A 248 -28.44 -9.85 -4.56
C ARG A 248 -27.67 -9.35 -5.79
N PRO A 249 -28.21 -8.44 -6.64
CA PRO A 249 -27.47 -7.94 -7.79
C PRO A 249 -26.21 -7.16 -7.39
N ALA A 250 -26.28 -6.35 -6.33
CA ALA A 250 -25.13 -5.59 -5.84
C ALA A 250 -24.04 -6.50 -5.27
N ILE A 251 -24.43 -7.54 -4.52
CA ILE A 251 -23.49 -8.56 -4.01
C ILE A 251 -22.80 -9.31 -5.16
N ARG A 252 -23.55 -9.69 -6.20
CA ARG A 252 -23.01 -10.36 -7.39
C ARG A 252 -21.99 -9.50 -8.13
N GLU A 253 -22.29 -8.22 -8.28
CA GLU A 253 -21.37 -7.25 -8.86
C GLU A 253 -20.09 -7.12 -8.02
N ALA A 254 -20.23 -6.98 -6.70
CA ALA A 254 -19.10 -6.90 -5.78
C ALA A 254 -18.21 -8.15 -5.85
N ALA A 255 -18.79 -9.35 -5.87
CA ALA A 255 -18.04 -10.61 -6.03
C ALA A 255 -17.23 -10.65 -7.33
N ARG A 256 -17.82 -10.20 -8.45
CA ARG A 256 -17.12 -10.14 -9.73
C ARG A 256 -15.96 -9.15 -9.72
N ARG A 257 -16.17 -7.94 -9.15
CA ARG A 257 -15.12 -6.92 -9.01
C ARG A 257 -13.98 -7.41 -8.12
N LEU A 258 -14.29 -8.11 -7.04
CA LEU A 258 -13.30 -8.74 -6.17
C LEU A 258 -12.50 -9.82 -6.91
N SER A 259 -13.15 -10.64 -7.74
CA SER A 259 -12.45 -11.62 -8.58
C SER A 259 -11.47 -10.94 -9.54
N GLN A 260 -11.87 -9.84 -10.19
CA GLN A 260 -10.99 -9.08 -11.09
C GLN A 260 -9.81 -8.46 -10.34
N ARG A 261 -10.05 -7.88 -9.15
CA ARG A 261 -8.97 -7.35 -8.30
C ARG A 261 -8.03 -8.43 -7.81
N LEU A 262 -8.56 -9.62 -7.51
CA LEU A 262 -7.75 -10.79 -7.13
C LEU A 262 -6.79 -11.18 -8.26
N ASP A 263 -7.26 -11.22 -9.50
CA ASP A 263 -6.40 -11.55 -10.64
C ASP A 263 -5.26 -10.52 -10.81
N ALA A 264 -5.55 -9.23 -10.59
CA ALA A 264 -4.52 -8.19 -10.59
C ALA A 264 -3.51 -8.33 -9.42
N LEU A 265 -3.96 -8.74 -8.24
CA LEU A 265 -3.08 -9.00 -7.09
C LEU A 265 -2.14 -10.19 -7.32
N LEU A 266 -2.63 -11.20 -8.03
CA LEU A 266 -1.88 -12.40 -8.36
C LEU A 266 -1.01 -12.24 -9.60
N GLU A 267 -1.11 -11.12 -10.32
CA GLU A 267 -0.20 -10.79 -11.40
C GLU A 267 1.24 -10.76 -10.88
N GLY A 268 2.13 -11.49 -11.57
CA GLY A 268 3.53 -11.64 -11.17
C GLY A 268 3.79 -12.63 -10.03
N ALA A 269 2.79 -13.41 -9.58
CA ALA A 269 3.01 -14.51 -8.65
C ALA A 269 3.96 -15.57 -9.24
N PRO A 270 4.96 -16.07 -8.48
CA PRO A 270 5.76 -17.21 -8.92
C PRO A 270 4.83 -18.41 -9.21
N ALA A 271 5.03 -19.09 -10.34
CA ALA A 271 4.16 -20.19 -10.75
C ALA A 271 4.16 -21.30 -9.67
N GLY A 272 2.96 -21.63 -9.23
CA GLY A 272 2.66 -22.38 -8.01
C GLY A 272 1.31 -21.97 -7.42
N ALA A 273 0.80 -20.80 -7.81
CA ALA A 273 -0.43 -20.20 -7.29
C ALA A 273 -1.72 -20.52 -8.09
N GLY A 274 -1.81 -21.58 -8.90
CA GLY A 274 -3.12 -21.89 -9.49
C GLY A 274 -3.28 -22.85 -10.67
N GLU A 275 -2.25 -23.51 -11.20
CA GLU A 275 -2.45 -24.47 -12.30
C GLU A 275 -1.75 -25.81 -12.02
N THR A 276 -2.51 -26.74 -11.46
CA THR A 276 -2.28 -28.18 -11.65
C THR A 276 -3.32 -28.67 -12.65
N GLY A 277 -3.01 -28.58 -13.94
CA GLY A 277 -3.70 -29.38 -14.94
C GLY A 277 -3.44 -30.88 -14.68
N PRO A 278 -4.34 -31.78 -15.12
CA PRO A 278 -4.16 -33.22 -14.97
C PRO A 278 -3.04 -33.69 -15.90
N GLY A 279 -1.83 -33.79 -15.35
CA GLY A 279 -0.60 -34.10 -16.04
C GLY A 279 0.53 -33.36 -15.36
N GLY A 280 1.17 -34.00 -14.37
CA GLY A 280 2.13 -33.43 -13.42
C GLY A 280 3.42 -32.80 -13.98
N ALA A 281 3.29 -31.79 -14.82
CA ALA A 281 4.36 -30.93 -15.30
C ALA A 281 3.87 -29.46 -15.27
N GLY A 282 3.71 -28.91 -14.06
CA GLY A 282 3.60 -27.45 -13.90
C GLY A 282 4.84 -26.75 -14.45
N PRO A 283 4.74 -25.51 -14.96
CA PRO A 283 5.80 -24.92 -15.75
C PRO A 283 7.08 -24.74 -14.91
N LEU A 284 8.15 -25.41 -15.36
CA LEU A 284 9.53 -25.40 -14.84
C LEU A 284 10.19 -24.01 -14.77
N ARG A 285 9.45 -22.92 -15.01
CA ARG A 285 9.99 -21.58 -15.29
C ARG A 285 10.66 -20.89 -14.10
N PHE A 286 10.36 -21.28 -12.85
CA PHE A 286 10.98 -20.66 -11.67
C PHE A 286 12.05 -21.53 -11.00
N ARG A 287 12.19 -22.81 -11.38
CA ARG A 287 13.30 -23.66 -10.93
C ARG A 287 14.62 -23.34 -11.62
N GLN A 288 14.60 -22.62 -12.74
CA GLN A 288 15.81 -22.27 -13.48
C GLN A 288 16.25 -20.86 -13.09
N VAL A 289 17.51 -20.76 -12.65
CA VAL A 289 18.14 -19.49 -12.33
C VAL A 289 18.58 -18.85 -13.65
N PRO A 290 18.15 -17.61 -13.96
CA PRO A 290 18.61 -16.92 -15.16
C PRO A 290 20.14 -16.77 -15.15
N ALA A 291 20.79 -16.90 -16.30
CA ALA A 291 22.22 -16.59 -16.37
C ALA A 291 22.45 -15.12 -16.01
N ARG A 292 23.61 -14.83 -15.41
CA ARG A 292 23.99 -13.46 -15.01
C ARG A 292 22.95 -12.76 -14.13
N SER A 293 22.43 -13.46 -13.13
CA SER A 293 21.43 -12.93 -12.19
C SER A 293 21.90 -12.85 -10.74
N ILE A 294 22.98 -13.56 -10.39
CA ILE A 294 23.50 -13.65 -9.01
C ILE A 294 24.93 -13.13 -8.95
N LEU A 295 25.17 -12.07 -8.20
CA LEU A 295 26.49 -11.53 -7.92
C LEU A 295 27.31 -12.48 -7.05
N TYR A 296 28.58 -12.70 -7.42
CA TYR A 296 29.52 -13.64 -6.78
C TYR A 296 29.11 -15.13 -6.76
N ALA A 297 28.15 -15.54 -7.59
CA ALA A 297 27.94 -16.96 -7.81
C ALA A 297 29.16 -17.55 -8.55
N ALA A 298 29.50 -18.81 -8.25
CA ALA A 298 30.56 -19.54 -8.94
C ALA A 298 30.03 -20.31 -10.19
N THR A 299 28.73 -20.22 -10.44
CA THR A 299 28.01 -20.94 -11.51
C THR A 299 27.81 -20.05 -12.73
N SER A 300 27.18 -20.60 -13.76
CA SER A 300 26.69 -19.85 -14.93
C SER A 300 25.64 -18.77 -14.60
N ALA A 301 25.11 -18.73 -13.37
CA ALA A 301 24.26 -17.64 -12.88
C ALA A 301 25.04 -16.38 -12.49
N ALA A 302 26.38 -16.41 -12.48
CA ALA A 302 27.24 -15.31 -12.07
C ALA A 302 26.98 -14.01 -12.84
N LEU A 303 26.55 -12.98 -12.13
CA LEU A 303 26.42 -11.62 -12.64
C LEU A 303 27.82 -10.97 -12.71
N GLU A 304 28.23 -10.56 -13.91
CA GLU A 304 29.57 -9.99 -14.17
C GLU A 304 29.76 -8.62 -13.48
N THR A 305 28.73 -7.77 -13.45
CA THR A 305 28.77 -6.47 -12.77
C THR A 305 27.36 -6.06 -12.36
N PRO A 306 27.15 -5.56 -11.12
CA PRO A 306 25.85 -5.06 -10.70
C PRO A 306 25.44 -3.84 -11.54
N GLY A 307 24.36 -3.95 -12.31
CA GLY A 307 23.83 -2.85 -13.11
C GLY A 307 23.05 -1.87 -12.23
N ASP A 308 23.44 -0.60 -12.22
CA ASP A 308 22.77 0.46 -11.45
C ASP A 308 21.34 0.77 -11.94
N ALA A 309 20.98 0.32 -13.14
CA ALA A 309 19.61 0.42 -13.64
C ALA A 309 18.69 -0.69 -13.10
N ALA A 310 19.24 -1.80 -12.60
CA ALA A 310 18.45 -2.93 -12.13
C ALA A 310 17.66 -2.57 -10.87
N SER A 311 16.38 -2.97 -10.81
CA SER A 311 15.52 -2.83 -9.62
C SER A 311 15.73 -3.92 -8.59
N GLU A 312 16.54 -4.93 -8.93
CA GLU A 312 16.83 -6.11 -8.12
C GLU A 312 18.31 -6.48 -8.23
N LEU A 313 18.89 -6.90 -7.11
CA LEU A 313 20.22 -7.49 -7.03
C LEU A 313 20.15 -8.75 -6.17
N VAL A 314 20.68 -9.87 -6.67
CA VAL A 314 20.84 -11.09 -5.88
C VAL A 314 22.32 -11.35 -5.66
N ILE A 315 22.69 -11.70 -4.43
CA ILE A 315 24.07 -11.85 -3.98
C ILE A 315 24.24 -13.24 -3.37
N HIS A 316 25.25 -13.98 -3.82
CA HIS A 316 25.77 -15.15 -3.13
C HIS A 316 26.77 -14.68 -2.06
N LEU A 317 26.34 -14.67 -0.80
CA LEU A 317 27.07 -14.01 0.31
C LEU A 317 28.50 -14.56 0.53
N PRO A 318 28.76 -15.88 0.48
CA PRO A 318 30.12 -16.41 0.61
C PRO A 318 31.09 -16.00 -0.49
N GLY A 319 30.60 -15.62 -1.67
CA GLY A 319 31.44 -15.30 -2.83
C GLY A 319 32.09 -13.91 -2.78
N GLY A 320 31.73 -13.07 -1.82
CA GLY A 320 32.26 -11.71 -1.68
C GLY A 320 32.08 -11.15 -0.27
N ARG A 321 32.47 -9.89 -0.06
CA ARG A 321 32.28 -9.16 1.22
C ARG A 321 31.80 -7.72 1.05
N GLU A 322 31.92 -7.18 -0.16
CA GLU A 322 31.54 -5.81 -0.48
C GLU A 322 31.11 -5.69 -1.94
N ALA A 323 30.08 -4.91 -2.21
CA ALA A 323 29.61 -4.56 -3.55
C ALA A 323 29.14 -3.10 -3.60
N ARG A 324 29.11 -2.52 -4.81
CA ARG A 324 28.43 -1.25 -5.07
C ARG A 324 27.25 -1.48 -6.00
N TRP A 325 26.11 -0.89 -5.68
CA TRP A 325 24.90 -0.97 -6.50
C TRP A 325 24.03 0.26 -6.26
N ARG A 326 23.65 0.95 -7.33
CA ARG A 326 22.84 2.19 -7.31
C ARG A 326 23.42 3.29 -6.42
N GLY A 327 24.75 3.43 -6.42
CA GLY A 327 25.45 4.37 -5.53
C GLY A 327 25.48 3.95 -4.04
N LEU A 328 24.89 2.81 -3.67
CA LEU A 328 24.96 2.26 -2.33
C LEU A 328 26.18 1.36 -2.20
N THR A 329 26.90 1.51 -1.08
CA THR A 329 27.95 0.55 -0.67
C THR A 329 27.31 -0.51 0.22
N LEU A 330 27.41 -1.77 -0.21
CA LEU A 330 26.93 -2.96 0.47
C LEU A 330 28.13 -3.68 1.06
N ARG A 331 28.13 -3.96 2.36
CA ARG A 331 29.17 -4.77 3.01
C ARG A 331 28.54 -5.87 3.83
N TRP A 332 29.07 -7.08 3.81
CA TRP A 332 28.56 -8.16 4.62
C TRP A 332 29.65 -9.05 5.19
N GLN A 333 29.36 -9.63 6.34
CA GLN A 333 30.23 -10.58 7.00
C GLN A 333 29.42 -11.65 7.74
N PRO A 334 29.93 -12.89 7.83
CA PRO A 334 29.27 -13.95 8.58
C PRO A 334 29.38 -13.68 10.08
N ILE A 335 28.30 -13.93 10.82
CA ILE A 335 28.26 -13.95 12.29
C ILE A 335 27.56 -15.24 12.74
N GLY A 336 28.35 -16.26 13.06
CA GLY A 336 27.83 -17.60 13.35
C GLY A 336 27.06 -18.15 12.14
N ALA A 337 25.81 -18.56 12.35
CA ALA A 337 24.91 -19.02 11.28
C ALA A 337 24.15 -17.88 10.55
N ASN A 338 24.42 -16.63 10.90
CA ASN A 338 23.75 -15.44 10.37
C ASN A 338 24.71 -14.58 9.57
N TRP A 339 24.20 -13.53 8.94
CA TRP A 339 25.00 -12.54 8.22
C TRP A 339 24.70 -11.14 8.73
N GLN A 340 25.73 -10.36 9.00
CA GLN A 340 25.59 -8.92 9.20
C GLN A 340 25.73 -8.25 7.84
N LEU A 341 24.76 -7.41 7.47
CA LEU A 341 24.77 -6.62 6.26
C LEU A 341 24.75 -5.13 6.64
N GLN A 342 25.65 -4.37 6.04
CA GLN A 342 25.67 -2.92 6.08
C GLN A 342 25.28 -2.37 4.71
N VAL A 343 24.30 -1.46 4.68
CA VAL A 343 23.78 -0.82 3.46
C VAL A 343 23.72 0.69 3.67
N GLY A 344 24.55 1.45 2.97
CA GLY A 344 24.46 2.93 3.01
C GLY A 344 24.61 3.54 4.42
N GLY A 345 25.32 2.84 5.32
CA GLY A 345 25.50 3.24 6.72
C GLY A 345 24.62 2.48 7.72
N GLU A 346 23.46 1.96 7.29
CA GLU A 346 22.56 1.16 8.12
C GLU A 346 23.07 -0.26 8.32
N LEU A 347 22.87 -0.81 9.50
CA LEU A 347 23.33 -2.14 9.87
C LEU A 347 22.16 -3.07 10.21
N THR A 348 22.09 -4.22 9.53
CA THR A 348 21.05 -5.23 9.77
C THR A 348 21.61 -6.64 9.89
N LEU A 349 20.86 -7.50 10.57
CA LEU A 349 21.18 -8.92 10.77
C LEU A 349 20.23 -9.79 9.95
N LEU A 350 20.79 -10.52 8.99
CA LEU A 350 20.09 -11.49 8.15
C LEU A 350 20.15 -12.86 8.83
N ARG A 351 18.98 -13.51 8.99
CA ARG A 351 18.83 -14.78 9.72
C ARG A 351 18.23 -15.87 8.83
N PRO A 352 19.03 -16.57 8.01
CA PRO A 352 18.53 -17.56 7.04
C PRO A 352 17.76 -18.72 7.65
N GLY A 353 18.01 -19.07 8.92
CA GLY A 353 17.36 -20.16 9.64
C GLY A 353 16.03 -19.82 10.32
N ARG A 354 15.51 -18.59 10.15
CA ARG A 354 14.26 -18.14 10.78
C ARG A 354 13.03 -18.39 9.88
N PRO A 355 11.79 -18.32 10.42
CA PRO A 355 10.57 -18.41 9.60
C PRO A 355 10.55 -17.36 8.48
N ALA A 356 9.82 -17.64 7.40
CA ALA A 356 9.71 -16.77 6.21
C ALA A 356 9.47 -15.28 6.53
N ALA A 357 8.63 -14.98 7.54
CA ALA A 357 8.32 -13.62 7.95
C ALA A 357 9.52 -12.84 8.52
N GLU A 358 10.48 -13.53 9.18
CA GLU A 358 11.70 -12.92 9.73
C GLU A 358 12.87 -12.87 8.73
N ARG A 359 12.74 -13.62 7.63
CA ARG A 359 13.72 -13.66 6.53
C ARG A 359 13.53 -12.54 5.51
N VAL A 360 12.53 -11.69 5.73
CA VAL A 360 12.26 -10.51 4.93
C VAL A 360 12.32 -9.27 5.81
N GLN A 361 13.07 -8.27 5.40
CA GLN A 361 13.24 -7.04 6.15
C GLN A 361 13.27 -5.85 5.19
N THR A 362 12.85 -4.68 5.66
CA THR A 362 12.97 -3.43 4.90
C THR A 362 14.08 -2.60 5.52
N VAL A 363 15.00 -2.09 4.70
CA VAL A 363 16.03 -1.14 5.12
C VAL A 363 15.81 0.18 4.39
N GLN A 364 15.84 1.27 5.15
CA GLN A 364 15.77 2.62 4.60
C GLN A 364 17.19 3.12 4.37
N THR A 365 17.46 3.65 3.18
CA THR A 365 18.74 4.31 2.87
C THR A 365 18.46 5.73 2.38
N PRO A 366 19.44 6.65 2.42
CA PRO A 366 19.23 8.05 2.01
C PRO A 366 18.69 8.25 0.58
N GLY A 367 18.81 7.26 -0.30
CA GLY A 367 18.37 7.35 -1.71
C GLY A 367 17.43 6.25 -2.18
N ALA A 368 17.08 5.28 -1.34
CA ALA A 368 16.18 4.18 -1.72
C ALA A 368 15.65 3.43 -0.49
N ARG A 369 14.42 2.94 -0.61
CA ARG A 369 13.88 1.91 0.29
C ARG A 369 14.15 0.53 -0.31
N LEU A 370 14.82 -0.34 0.44
CA LEU A 370 15.18 -1.68 -0.02
C LEU A 370 14.42 -2.76 0.75
N LEU A 371 13.86 -3.72 0.03
CA LEU A 371 13.40 -4.99 0.56
C LEU A 371 14.54 -5.99 0.49
N LEU A 372 14.90 -6.56 1.63
CA LEU A 372 15.88 -7.62 1.78
C LEU A 372 15.16 -8.94 2.01
N ALA A 373 15.47 -9.96 1.25
CA ALA A 373 15.04 -11.33 1.48
C ALA A 373 16.25 -12.27 1.51
N VAL A 374 16.31 -13.18 2.48
CA VAL A 374 17.43 -14.13 2.63
C VAL A 374 16.95 -15.58 2.59
N SER A 375 17.63 -16.42 1.80
CA SER A 375 17.43 -17.87 1.75
C SER A 375 18.79 -18.56 1.67
N GLY A 376 19.12 -19.34 2.69
CA GLY A 376 20.43 -19.99 2.80
C GLY A 376 21.58 -18.97 2.70
N ALA A 377 22.44 -19.15 1.70
CA ALA A 377 23.59 -18.30 1.41
C ALA A 377 23.28 -17.13 0.45
N TYR A 378 22.01 -16.96 0.04
CA TYR A 378 21.60 -16.01 -0.99
C TYR A 378 20.77 -14.87 -0.39
N LEU A 379 21.10 -13.65 -0.80
CA LEU A 379 20.41 -12.43 -0.44
C LEU A 379 19.82 -11.80 -1.70
N ARG A 380 18.54 -11.45 -1.67
CA ARG A 380 17.88 -10.62 -2.68
C ARG A 380 17.61 -9.23 -2.11
N LEU A 381 18.06 -8.21 -2.82
CA LEU A 381 17.73 -6.81 -2.59
C LEU A 381 16.79 -6.36 -3.71
N GLN A 382 15.67 -5.76 -3.34
CA GLN A 382 14.72 -5.18 -4.29
C GLN A 382 14.45 -3.73 -3.91
N VAL A 383 14.55 -2.83 -4.88
CA VAL A 383 14.17 -1.43 -4.71
C VAL A 383 12.64 -1.35 -4.63
N LEU A 384 12.12 -0.78 -3.54
CA LEU A 384 10.69 -0.51 -3.39
C LEU A 384 10.29 0.83 -4.02
N ASP A 385 11.20 1.82 -4.04
CA ASP A 385 11.03 3.12 -4.69
C ASP A 385 12.24 3.46 -5.57
N PRO A 386 12.11 3.62 -6.91
CA PRO A 386 13.25 3.99 -7.75
C PRO A 386 13.72 5.42 -7.41
N PRO A 387 15.04 5.72 -7.52
CA PRO A 387 15.54 7.07 -7.37
C PRO A 387 14.91 7.96 -8.43
N SER A 388 14.38 9.10 -8.00
CA SER A 388 14.10 10.24 -8.86
C SER A 388 15.38 10.56 -9.64
N GLY A 389 15.35 10.44 -10.97
CA GLY A 389 16.54 10.57 -11.83
C GLY A 389 17.12 12.00 -11.87
N PRO A 390 18.36 12.17 -12.36
CA PRO A 390 19.05 13.47 -12.43
C PRO A 390 18.47 14.40 -13.52
N PRO A 391 18.78 15.71 -13.50
CA PRO A 391 18.18 16.71 -14.38
C PRO A 391 18.59 16.50 -15.84
N GLN A 392 17.60 16.39 -16.74
CA GLN A 392 17.81 16.57 -18.16
C GLN A 392 17.79 18.07 -18.46
N GLU A 393 18.84 18.55 -19.14
CA GLU A 393 18.95 19.93 -19.64
C GLU A 393 17.78 20.30 -20.57
N PRO A 394 17.41 21.59 -20.65
CA PRO A 394 16.21 22.01 -21.36
C PRO A 394 16.42 21.96 -22.87
N GLN A 395 15.68 21.11 -23.57
CA GLN A 395 15.39 21.32 -24.99
C GLN A 395 14.19 22.26 -25.11
N GLU A 396 14.48 23.49 -25.54
CA GLU A 396 13.48 24.45 -25.96
C GLU A 396 12.74 23.97 -27.21
N GLY A 397 11.40 24.11 -27.19
CA GLY A 397 10.58 24.19 -28.39
C GLY A 397 9.67 23.00 -28.67
N ALA A 398 8.45 23.04 -28.13
CA ALA A 398 7.22 22.86 -28.92
C ALA A 398 5.99 22.91 -28.00
N ALA A 399 5.15 23.93 -28.20
CA ALA A 399 3.84 24.07 -27.59
C ALA A 399 2.88 22.96 -28.06
N GLY A 400 2.12 22.39 -27.13
CA GLY A 400 1.03 21.45 -27.43
C GLY A 400 0.47 20.82 -26.16
N ALA A 401 -0.49 21.47 -25.54
CA ALA A 401 -1.16 21.01 -24.33
C ALA A 401 -1.95 19.71 -24.55
N VAL A 402 -1.58 18.65 -23.83
CA VAL A 402 -2.48 17.55 -23.41
C VAL A 402 -2.09 17.17 -21.98
N GLN A 403 -3.04 17.29 -21.05
CA GLN A 403 -2.89 16.91 -19.65
C GLN A 403 -2.46 15.45 -19.51
N ALA A 404 -1.31 15.22 -18.86
CA ALA A 404 -0.88 13.91 -18.41
C ALA A 404 -1.77 13.42 -17.24
N PRO A 405 -2.10 12.13 -17.16
CA PRO A 405 -2.79 11.58 -16.00
C PRO A 405 -1.89 11.70 -14.77
N ALA A 406 -2.45 12.21 -13.68
CA ALA A 406 -1.79 12.39 -12.40
C ALA A 406 -1.13 11.08 -11.93
N ALA A 407 0.09 11.20 -11.38
CA ALA A 407 0.82 10.09 -10.78
C ALA A 407 -0.04 9.33 -9.76
N PRO A 408 0.09 7.99 -9.66
CA PRO A 408 -0.63 7.22 -8.65
C PRO A 408 -0.26 7.73 -7.26
N ALA A 409 -1.30 8.06 -6.47
CA ALA A 409 -1.14 8.57 -5.12
C ALA A 409 -0.38 7.54 -4.24
N PRO A 410 0.49 7.99 -3.33
CA PRO A 410 1.17 7.10 -2.39
C PRO A 410 0.14 6.29 -1.58
N ALA A 411 0.47 5.03 -1.28
CA ALA A 411 -0.36 4.12 -0.47
C ALA A 411 -0.87 4.83 0.80
N PRO A 412 -2.10 4.52 1.28
CA PRO A 412 -2.63 5.17 2.46
C PRO A 412 -1.78 4.77 3.66
N SER A 413 -0.97 5.74 4.11
CA SER A 413 -0.18 5.64 5.33
C SER A 413 -1.09 5.34 6.50
N ASP A 414 -0.61 4.59 7.50
CA ASP A 414 -1.37 4.31 8.72
C ASP A 414 -1.95 5.65 9.23
N PRO A 415 -3.27 5.79 9.39
CA PRO A 415 -3.85 7.06 9.80
C PRO A 415 -3.28 7.59 11.13
N LEU A 416 -2.78 6.71 12.01
CA LEU A 416 -2.04 7.09 13.20
C LEU A 416 -0.61 7.60 12.87
N GLU A 417 0.05 7.05 11.86
CA GLU A 417 1.33 7.57 11.31
C GLU A 417 1.15 8.96 10.69
N GLN A 418 0.07 9.15 9.92
CA GLN A 418 -0.27 10.46 9.35
C GLN A 418 -0.55 11.50 10.45
N LEU A 419 -1.29 11.12 11.49
CA LEU A 419 -1.52 11.97 12.65
C LEU A 419 -0.21 12.27 13.39
N ALA A 420 0.66 11.29 13.59
CA ALA A 420 1.96 11.46 14.24
C ALA A 420 2.89 12.43 13.48
N ALA A 421 2.96 12.28 12.15
CA ALA A 421 3.67 13.22 11.29
C ALA A 421 3.08 14.63 11.37
N ARG A 422 1.75 14.74 11.31
CA ARG A 422 1.05 16.03 11.45
C ARG A 422 1.31 16.65 12.83
N ALA A 423 1.40 15.87 13.90
CA ALA A 423 1.69 16.35 15.25
C ALA A 423 3.04 17.05 15.33
N ARG A 424 4.08 16.53 14.66
CA ARG A 424 5.39 17.20 14.59
C ARG A 424 5.33 18.53 13.84
N VAL A 425 4.54 18.62 12.78
CA VAL A 425 4.31 19.91 12.07
C VAL A 425 3.54 20.87 12.98
N VAL A 426 2.51 20.40 13.68
CA VAL A 426 1.72 21.22 14.61
C VAL A 426 2.60 21.74 15.74
N ALA A 427 3.45 20.91 16.34
CA ALA A 427 4.41 21.33 17.36
C ALA A 427 5.39 22.37 16.83
N ALA A 428 5.95 22.16 15.63
CA ALA A 428 6.81 23.15 14.99
C ALA A 428 6.10 24.49 14.72
N LEU A 429 4.79 24.49 14.48
CA LEU A 429 4.01 25.72 14.33
C LEU A 429 3.75 26.41 15.68
N LEU A 430 3.54 25.64 16.74
CA LEU A 430 3.26 26.15 18.09
C LEU A 430 4.47 26.77 18.79
N ASP A 431 5.68 26.60 18.24
CA ASP A 431 6.91 27.21 18.76
C ASP A 431 6.71 28.72 19.02
N PRO A 432 6.82 29.17 20.29
CA PRO A 432 6.65 30.57 20.65
C PRO A 432 7.85 31.44 20.24
N ALA A 433 8.97 30.85 19.81
CA ALA A 433 10.17 31.57 19.37
C ALA A 433 9.84 32.61 18.30
N ASP A 434 10.54 33.75 18.39
CA ASP A 434 10.36 34.89 17.50
C ASP A 434 8.88 35.31 17.37
N HIS A 435 8.13 35.23 18.48
CA HIS A 435 6.72 35.59 18.58
C HIS A 435 5.83 34.76 17.63
N HIS A 436 5.90 33.44 17.78
CA HIS A 436 5.18 32.48 16.93
C HIS A 436 5.49 32.66 15.43
N ALA A 437 6.76 32.91 15.10
CA ALA A 437 7.20 33.08 13.72
C ALA A 437 6.76 31.94 12.79
N PRO A 438 6.82 30.64 13.19
CA PRO A 438 6.36 29.54 12.34
C PRO A 438 4.87 29.60 11.99
N LEU A 439 4.00 29.97 12.94
CA LEU A 439 2.57 30.17 12.69
C LEU A 439 2.31 31.34 11.73
N ARG A 440 3.01 32.45 11.91
CA ARG A 440 2.90 33.63 11.02
C ARG A 440 3.37 33.29 9.61
N LEU A 441 4.49 32.57 9.50
CA LEU A 441 5.04 32.08 8.24
C LEU A 441 4.08 31.12 7.53
N ALA A 442 3.53 30.14 8.25
CA ALA A 442 2.57 29.19 7.71
C ALA A 442 1.33 29.88 7.14
N ARG A 443 0.84 30.91 7.83
CA ARG A 443 -0.31 31.70 7.37
C ARG A 443 0.01 32.54 6.13
N ALA A 444 1.19 33.14 6.07
CA ALA A 444 1.67 33.89 4.90
C ALA A 444 1.82 32.98 3.68
N ALA A 445 2.51 31.84 3.81
CA ALA A 445 2.66 30.87 2.74
C ALA A 445 1.30 30.33 2.26
N ALA A 446 0.40 29.96 3.17
CA ALA A 446 -0.95 29.51 2.80
C ALA A 446 -1.79 30.60 2.12
N ARG A 447 -1.53 31.89 2.35
CA ARG A 447 -2.19 33.00 1.62
C ARG A 447 -1.65 33.10 0.19
N GLN A 448 -0.33 33.03 0.03
CA GLN A 448 0.34 33.11 -1.27
C GLN A 448 0.00 31.91 -2.16
N LEU A 449 -0.04 30.70 -1.60
CA LEU A 449 -0.46 29.48 -2.32
C LEU A 449 -1.92 29.51 -2.79
N ARG A 450 -2.73 30.42 -2.25
CA ARG A 450 -4.11 30.71 -2.71
C ARG A 450 -4.18 31.88 -3.69
N GLY A 451 -3.05 32.36 -4.19
CA GLY A 451 -2.96 33.50 -5.11
C GLY A 451 -3.20 34.86 -4.46
N GLY A 452 -3.21 34.94 -3.11
CA GLY A 452 -3.37 36.21 -2.41
C GLY A 452 -2.05 36.97 -2.30
N ALA A 453 -2.10 38.30 -2.43
CA ALA A 453 -0.95 39.16 -2.13
C ALA A 453 -0.54 39.04 -0.66
N LEU A 454 0.78 39.08 -0.41
CA LEU A 454 1.35 39.15 0.92
C LEU A 454 1.27 40.60 1.41
N ASP A 455 0.53 40.82 2.49
CA ASP A 455 0.53 42.06 3.25
C ASP A 455 1.39 41.87 4.50
N PRO A 456 2.61 42.43 4.56
CA PRO A 456 3.49 42.29 5.72
C PRO A 456 2.86 42.80 7.02
N ALA A 457 1.98 43.81 6.96
CA ALA A 457 1.31 44.35 8.14
C ALA A 457 0.32 43.33 8.75
N ALA A 458 -0.34 42.52 7.91
CA ALA A 458 -1.28 41.50 8.36
C ALA A 458 -0.62 40.33 9.10
N PHE A 459 0.68 40.11 8.90
CA PHE A 459 1.49 39.05 9.51
C PHE A 459 2.61 39.60 10.43
N GLY A 460 2.64 40.90 10.66
CA GLY A 460 3.61 41.61 11.47
C GLY A 460 3.34 41.55 12.99
N PRO A 461 3.87 42.51 13.78
CA PRO A 461 3.83 42.51 15.25
C PRO A 461 2.43 42.31 15.87
N ALA A 462 1.40 42.95 15.30
CA ALA A 462 0.02 42.80 15.79
C ALA A 462 -0.55 41.38 15.65
N SER A 463 -0.02 40.55 14.76
CA SER A 463 -0.38 39.12 14.70
C SER A 463 0.37 38.29 15.75
N ALA A 464 1.62 38.66 16.03
CA ALA A 464 2.45 38.08 17.09
C ALA A 464 1.82 38.30 18.47
N GLU A 465 1.38 39.52 18.78
CA GLU A 465 0.69 39.84 20.03
C GLU A 465 -0.62 39.05 20.20
N ARG A 466 -1.40 38.91 19.11
CA ARG A 466 -2.63 38.11 19.12
C ARG A 466 -2.38 36.64 19.40
N TYR A 467 -1.27 36.07 18.91
CA TYR A 467 -0.91 34.69 19.21
C TYR A 467 -0.41 34.55 20.65
N ALA A 468 0.42 35.49 21.13
CA ALA A 468 0.90 35.48 22.51
C ALA A 468 -0.24 35.57 23.55
N ALA A 469 -1.32 36.29 23.23
CA ALA A 469 -2.49 36.44 24.11
C ALA A 469 -3.57 35.36 23.92
N ALA A 470 -3.44 34.46 22.94
CA ALA A 470 -4.45 33.46 22.65
C ALA A 470 -4.41 32.29 23.65
N PRO A 471 -5.57 31.72 24.05
CA PRO A 471 -5.59 30.54 24.90
C PRO A 471 -4.97 29.33 24.17
N PRO A 472 -4.36 28.37 24.90
CA PRO A 472 -3.65 27.22 24.30
C PRO A 472 -4.49 26.43 23.30
N ASP A 473 -5.76 26.19 23.60
CA ASP A 473 -6.68 25.44 22.73
C ASP A 473 -6.91 26.16 21.38
N LEU A 474 -6.99 27.49 21.41
CA LEU A 474 -7.14 28.29 20.20
C LEU A 474 -5.85 28.25 19.36
N LEU A 475 -4.68 28.33 20.00
CA LEU A 475 -3.39 28.20 19.31
C LEU A 475 -3.25 26.82 18.67
N LEU A 476 -3.59 25.76 19.40
CA LEU A 476 -3.58 24.39 18.89
C LEU A 476 -4.53 24.24 17.69
N ALA A 477 -5.75 24.77 17.77
CA ALA A 477 -6.71 24.74 16.66
C ALA A 477 -6.18 25.50 15.42
N LEU A 478 -5.57 26.66 15.61
CA LEU A 478 -4.97 27.45 14.53
C LEU A 478 -3.78 26.72 13.90
N ALA A 479 -2.89 26.13 14.71
CA ALA A 479 -1.75 25.35 14.24
C ALA A 479 -2.21 24.09 13.48
N ARG A 480 -3.20 23.36 13.99
CA ARG A 480 -3.81 22.21 13.31
C ARG A 480 -4.38 22.59 11.95
N LYS A 481 -5.09 23.73 11.87
CA LYS A 481 -5.64 24.24 10.61
C LYS A 481 -4.54 24.67 9.64
N GLY A 482 -3.51 25.36 10.12
CA GLY A 482 -2.34 25.78 9.34
C GLY A 482 -1.57 24.60 8.77
N ALA A 483 -1.21 23.63 9.62
CA ALA A 483 -0.53 22.39 9.22
C ALA A 483 -1.36 21.61 8.17
N GLY A 484 -2.67 21.45 8.41
CA GLY A 484 -3.55 20.76 7.47
C GLY A 484 -3.61 21.45 6.09
N ALA A 485 -3.70 22.77 6.06
CA ALA A 485 -3.70 23.53 4.81
C ALA A 485 -2.37 23.39 4.05
N LEU A 486 -1.24 23.54 4.75
CA LEU A 486 0.08 23.42 4.13
C LEU A 486 0.36 22.00 3.63
N LEU A 487 0.02 20.97 4.40
CA LEU A 487 0.16 19.57 3.97
C LEU A 487 -0.72 19.26 2.75
N ALA A 488 -1.96 19.78 2.72
CA ALA A 488 -2.84 19.64 1.56
C ALA A 488 -2.32 20.37 0.30
N HIS A 489 -1.58 21.46 0.46
CA HIS A 489 -0.88 22.10 -0.64
C HIS A 489 0.37 21.32 -1.05
N ALA A 490 1.17 20.88 -0.07
CA ALA A 490 2.40 20.11 -0.28
C ALA A 490 2.14 18.78 -1.00
N ALA A 491 0.99 18.14 -0.77
CA ALA A 491 0.59 16.93 -1.46
C ALA A 491 0.14 17.15 -2.93
N ARG A 492 -0.18 18.38 -3.33
CA ARG A 492 -0.76 18.69 -4.66
C ARG A 492 0.16 19.49 -5.57
N LEU A 493 1.05 20.28 -4.99
CA LEU A 493 1.90 21.22 -5.72
C LEU A 493 3.29 20.64 -5.92
N ALA A 494 3.97 21.12 -6.96
CA ALA A 494 5.39 20.86 -7.14
C ALA A 494 6.18 21.41 -5.94
N PRO A 495 7.22 20.72 -5.45
CA PRO A 495 8.00 21.14 -4.28
C PRO A 495 8.49 22.59 -4.36
N GLU A 496 8.86 23.05 -5.56
CA GLU A 496 9.39 24.38 -5.83
C GLU A 496 8.36 25.48 -5.54
N ALA A 497 7.07 25.21 -5.77
CA ALA A 497 5.99 26.18 -5.52
C ALA A 497 5.74 26.36 -4.01
N LEU A 498 5.81 25.27 -3.24
CA LEU A 498 5.70 25.32 -1.78
C LEU A 498 6.93 26.01 -1.18
N ASP A 499 8.12 25.65 -1.67
CA ASP A 499 9.37 26.22 -1.20
C ASP A 499 9.39 27.73 -1.44
N GLY A 500 9.08 28.17 -2.66
CA GLY A 500 9.02 29.58 -3.04
C GLY A 500 7.99 30.36 -2.22
N ALA A 501 6.85 29.76 -1.87
CA ALA A 501 5.86 30.41 -1.00
C ALA A 501 6.34 30.56 0.44
N LEU A 502 7.08 29.57 0.97
CA LEU A 502 7.67 29.65 2.31
C LEU A 502 8.83 30.65 2.35
N GLU A 503 9.66 30.70 1.31
CA GLU A 503 10.76 31.67 1.21
C GLU A 503 10.25 33.10 1.06
N ALA A 504 9.28 33.34 0.19
CA ALA A 504 8.65 34.65 0.04
C ALA A 504 7.91 35.09 1.32
N GLY A 505 7.23 34.16 2.00
CA GLY A 505 6.63 34.42 3.31
C GLY A 505 7.66 34.80 4.38
N ALA A 506 8.80 34.10 4.42
CA ALA A 506 9.88 34.42 5.36
C ALA A 506 10.52 35.78 5.05
N ALA A 507 10.75 36.10 3.77
CA ALA A 507 11.24 37.40 3.35
C ALA A 507 10.28 38.54 3.72
N ALA A 508 8.97 38.36 3.49
CA ALA A 508 7.95 39.35 3.85
C ALA A 508 7.86 39.59 5.37
N LEU A 509 8.22 38.59 6.18
CA LEU A 509 8.25 38.65 7.63
C LEU A 509 9.61 39.06 8.21
N ALA A 510 10.61 39.32 7.36
CA ALA A 510 12.00 39.54 7.76
C ALA A 510 12.58 38.42 8.65
N LEU A 511 12.16 37.17 8.40
CA LEU A 511 12.65 35.98 9.12
C LEU A 511 13.90 35.39 8.43
N PRO A 512 14.82 34.78 9.19
CA PRO A 512 15.95 34.06 8.61
C PRO A 512 15.48 32.95 7.66
N PRO A 513 16.14 32.75 6.49
CA PRO A 513 15.81 31.67 5.55
C PRO A 513 15.82 30.27 6.19
N ALA A 514 16.63 30.08 7.23
CA ALA A 514 16.69 28.83 7.99
C ALA A 514 15.33 28.43 8.61
N ARG A 515 14.48 29.40 8.98
CA ARG A 515 13.13 29.11 9.52
C ARG A 515 12.22 28.52 8.44
N ALA A 516 12.24 29.06 7.22
CA ALA A 516 11.51 28.50 6.09
C ALA A 516 11.98 27.07 5.76
N ARG A 517 13.30 26.85 5.69
CA ARG A 517 13.88 25.53 5.43
C ARG A 517 13.53 24.50 6.49
N THR A 518 13.50 24.91 7.76
CA THR A 518 13.09 24.04 8.87
C THR A 518 11.64 23.60 8.71
N LEU A 519 10.73 24.53 8.42
CA LEU A 519 9.32 24.20 8.19
C LEU A 519 9.12 23.35 6.91
N GLN A 520 9.86 23.64 5.83
CA GLN A 520 9.88 22.82 4.61
C GLN A 520 10.29 21.38 4.93
N ALA A 521 11.39 21.18 5.66
CA ALA A 521 11.85 19.84 6.04
C ALA A 521 10.81 19.07 6.86
N ARG A 522 10.11 19.74 7.78
CA ARG A 522 9.03 19.15 8.57
C ARG A 522 7.82 18.78 7.73
N LEU A 523 7.40 19.64 6.79
CA LEU A 523 6.29 19.36 5.88
C LEU A 523 6.60 18.18 4.96
N ARG A 524 7.82 18.11 4.41
CA ARG A 524 8.26 16.98 3.57
C ARG A 524 8.30 15.67 4.36
N ALA A 525 8.86 15.68 5.56
CA ALA A 525 8.86 14.53 6.44
C ALA A 525 7.44 14.07 6.80
N ALA A 526 6.47 14.98 6.83
CA ALA A 526 5.08 14.65 7.10
C ALA A 526 4.28 14.13 5.90
N LEU A 527 4.74 14.36 4.66
CA LEU A 527 4.14 13.75 3.47
C LEU A 527 4.46 12.25 3.34
N VAL A 528 5.59 11.82 3.92
CA VAL A 528 6.02 10.42 3.97
C VAL A 528 6.31 10.08 5.43
N PRO A 529 5.27 9.84 6.24
CA PRO A 529 5.44 9.63 7.67
C PRO A 529 6.32 8.40 7.93
N PRO A 530 7.28 8.47 8.88
CA PRO A 530 8.04 7.29 9.28
C PRO A 530 7.12 6.30 10.00
N PRO A 531 7.36 4.99 9.87
CA PRO A 531 6.55 3.99 10.57
C PRO A 531 6.67 4.15 12.09
N LEU A 532 5.56 3.95 12.80
CA LEU A 532 5.57 3.97 14.26
C LEU A 532 6.35 2.77 14.81
N ALA A 533 6.90 2.90 16.02
CA ALA A 533 7.46 1.75 16.71
C ALA A 533 6.36 0.68 16.92
N PRO A 534 6.67 -0.62 16.75
CA PRO A 534 5.68 -1.68 16.93
C PRO A 534 5.08 -1.61 18.35
N PRO A 535 3.77 -1.92 18.50
CA PRO A 535 3.13 -1.90 19.80
C PRO A 535 3.84 -2.89 20.74
N SER A 536 3.97 -2.52 22.01
CA SER A 536 4.41 -3.47 23.04
C SER A 536 3.46 -4.67 23.07
N PRO A 537 3.97 -5.91 23.26
CA PRO A 537 3.15 -7.12 23.13
C PRO A 537 1.95 -7.11 24.09
N PRO A 538 0.78 -7.58 23.65
CA PRO A 538 -0.42 -7.61 24.48
C PRO A 538 -0.21 -8.50 25.71
N GLY A 539 -0.42 -7.94 26.90
CA GLY A 539 -0.33 -8.66 28.17
C GLY A 539 0.95 -8.42 28.99
N ALA A 540 1.92 -7.65 28.50
CA ALA A 540 3.02 -7.18 29.35
C ALA A 540 2.47 -6.11 30.32
N PRO A 541 2.48 -6.32 31.65
CA PRO A 541 2.10 -5.27 32.59
C PRO A 541 3.13 -4.13 32.50
N PRO A 542 2.71 -2.86 32.31
CA PRO A 542 3.61 -1.74 32.52
C PRO A 542 3.85 -1.62 34.03
N THR A 543 4.79 -2.39 34.56
CA THR A 543 5.25 -2.25 35.95
C THR A 543 6.21 -1.07 36.08
N SER A 544 6.53 -0.38 34.99
CA SER A 544 7.30 0.86 34.97
C SER A 544 6.76 1.81 33.89
N PRO A 545 6.76 3.12 34.13
CA PRO A 545 6.32 4.10 33.13
C PRO A 545 7.22 4.02 31.90
N ALA A 546 6.63 3.98 30.71
CA ALA A 546 7.38 3.93 29.47
C ALA A 546 8.11 5.26 29.25
N GLU A 547 9.43 5.21 29.09
CA GLU A 547 10.27 6.41 28.96
C GLU A 547 10.34 6.89 27.51
N LEU A 548 9.96 8.15 27.27
CA LEU A 548 10.03 8.80 25.97
C LEU A 548 11.37 9.49 25.77
N ALA A 549 12.10 9.08 24.72
CA ALA A 549 13.34 9.72 24.32
C ALA A 549 13.06 11.02 23.52
N LEU A 550 13.82 12.08 23.82
CA LEU A 550 13.76 13.35 23.10
C LEU A 550 14.15 13.17 21.63
N GLY A 551 13.27 13.60 20.71
CA GLY A 551 13.47 13.41 19.27
C GLY A 551 13.32 11.97 18.80
N GLY A 552 12.93 11.05 19.70
CA GLY A 552 12.77 9.63 19.42
C GLY A 552 11.57 9.31 18.53
N PRO A 553 11.40 8.03 18.16
CA PRO A 553 10.21 7.56 17.46
C PRO A 553 8.98 7.66 18.36
N PHE A 554 7.80 7.66 17.75
CA PHE A 554 6.55 7.53 18.49
C PHE A 554 6.43 6.12 19.06
N LEU A 555 6.15 6.01 20.36
CA LEU A 555 5.80 4.77 21.04
C LEU A 555 4.29 4.53 20.91
N ARG A 556 3.91 3.38 20.33
CA ARG A 556 2.51 2.97 20.14
C ARG A 556 2.04 2.07 21.29
N PHE A 557 0.86 2.34 21.82
CA PHE A 557 0.23 1.52 22.86
C PHE A 557 -1.31 1.62 22.80
N GLY A 558 -1.99 0.63 23.37
CA GLY A 558 -3.46 0.62 23.47
C GLY A 558 -3.96 1.29 24.74
N LEU A 559 -4.97 2.14 24.62
CA LEU A 559 -5.69 2.76 25.73
C LEU A 559 -6.95 1.93 26.06
N GLY A 560 -6.84 1.13 27.12
CA GLY A 560 -7.88 0.23 27.62
C GLY A 560 -8.61 0.79 28.84
N GLY A 561 -9.14 -0.10 29.69
CA GLY A 561 -9.78 0.28 30.96
C GLY A 561 -8.81 0.58 32.10
N ARG A 562 -7.50 0.45 31.89
CA ARG A 562 -6.46 0.81 32.87
C ARG A 562 -5.72 2.06 32.39
N PRO A 563 -5.37 3.00 33.29
CA PRO A 563 -4.57 4.15 32.94
C PRO A 563 -3.16 3.73 32.49
N VAL A 564 -2.61 4.44 31.53
CA VAL A 564 -1.23 4.26 31.04
C VAL A 564 -0.41 5.45 31.51
N THR A 565 0.72 5.18 32.15
CA THR A 565 1.63 6.23 32.62
C THR A 565 2.90 6.25 31.77
N LEU A 566 3.24 7.42 31.22
CA LEU A 566 4.45 7.66 30.44
C LEU A 566 5.40 8.54 31.25
N ARG A 567 6.71 8.37 31.07
CA ARG A 567 7.72 9.29 31.60
C ARG A 567 8.29 10.11 30.46
N ALA A 568 8.11 11.42 30.52
CA ALA A 568 8.47 12.35 29.46
C ALA A 568 9.19 13.57 30.06
N ALA A 569 10.46 13.78 29.69
CA ALA A 569 11.29 14.86 30.24
C ALA A 569 11.33 14.93 31.79
N GLY A 570 11.28 13.77 32.46
CA GLY A 570 11.25 13.69 33.93
C GLY A 570 9.86 13.88 34.56
N CYS A 571 8.84 14.21 33.78
CA CYS A 571 7.44 14.29 34.22
C CYS A 571 6.73 12.96 33.98
N GLU A 572 5.84 12.58 34.90
CA GLU A 572 4.91 11.46 34.68
C GLU A 572 3.63 12.00 34.07
N VAL A 573 3.15 11.36 33.01
CA VAL A 573 1.93 11.74 32.30
C VAL A 573 1.01 10.54 32.27
N THR A 574 -0.20 10.70 32.78
CA THR A 574 -1.18 9.62 32.84
C THR A 574 -2.25 9.82 31.77
N LEU A 575 -2.48 8.79 30.97
CA LEU A 575 -3.55 8.72 29.98
C LEU A 575 -4.62 7.74 30.47
N ARG A 576 -5.88 8.14 30.42
CA ARG A 576 -7.02 7.27 30.77
C ARG A 576 -8.22 7.53 29.87
N LEU A 577 -9.15 6.59 29.80
CA LEU A 577 -10.47 6.85 29.23
C LEU A 577 -11.41 7.31 30.35
N ASP A 578 -12.25 8.30 30.06
CA ASP A 578 -13.42 8.61 30.90
C ASP A 578 -14.58 7.64 30.64
N GLU A 579 -15.71 7.85 31.33
CA GLU A 579 -16.90 7.00 31.21
C GLU A 579 -17.52 7.10 29.80
N GLU A 580 -17.36 8.24 29.12
CA GLU A 580 -17.80 8.46 27.74
C GLU A 580 -16.80 7.94 26.68
N GLY A 581 -15.64 7.41 27.10
CA GLY A 581 -14.60 6.89 26.20
C GLY A 581 -13.71 7.96 25.54
N ARG A 582 -13.71 9.19 26.05
CA ARG A 582 -12.73 10.23 25.69
C ARG A 582 -11.42 9.97 26.40
N ALA A 583 -10.31 10.20 25.71
CA ALA A 583 -8.99 10.08 26.31
C ALA A 583 -8.66 11.36 27.07
N LEU A 584 -8.39 11.23 28.36
CA LEU A 584 -7.95 12.30 29.24
C LEU A 584 -6.45 12.13 29.51
N VAL A 585 -5.74 13.26 29.49
CA VAL A 585 -4.30 13.35 29.74
C VAL A 585 -4.11 14.21 30.98
N SER A 586 -3.52 13.61 32.02
CA SER A 586 -3.31 14.26 33.31
C SER A 586 -1.81 14.46 33.53
N LEU A 587 -1.43 15.72 33.73
CA LEU A 587 -0.09 16.16 34.12
C LEU A 587 -0.11 16.59 35.59
N PRO A 588 0.93 16.27 36.40
CA PRO A 588 1.01 16.71 37.77
C PRO A 588 0.87 18.24 37.89
N GLY A 589 -0.10 18.70 38.67
CA GLY A 589 -0.33 20.12 38.93
C GLY A 589 -1.00 20.90 37.80
N GLN A 590 -1.48 20.24 36.75
CA GLN A 590 -2.23 20.88 35.64
C GLN A 590 -3.65 20.32 35.54
N ALA A 591 -4.55 21.08 34.91
CA ALA A 591 -5.88 20.59 34.58
C ALA A 591 -5.78 19.46 33.54
N GLU A 592 -6.71 18.51 33.58
CA GLU A 592 -6.75 17.43 32.60
C GLU A 592 -7.03 17.97 31.20
N ALA A 593 -6.26 17.54 30.23
CA ALA A 593 -6.44 17.88 28.82
C ALA A 593 -7.13 16.73 28.09
N VAL A 594 -7.99 17.05 27.12
CA VAL A 594 -8.67 16.06 26.28
C VAL A 594 -7.83 15.73 25.05
N LEU A 595 -7.57 14.45 24.83
CA LEU A 595 -6.95 13.91 23.62
C LEU A 595 -8.05 13.37 22.68
N ASP A 596 -8.43 14.20 21.71
CA ASP A 596 -9.32 13.79 20.62
C ASP A 596 -8.57 12.87 19.64
N ASP A 597 -7.80 13.47 18.73
CA ASP A 597 -6.98 12.81 17.72
C ASP A 597 -5.50 13.26 17.79
N LEU A 598 -5.24 14.51 18.19
CA LEU A 598 -3.91 15.10 18.27
C LEU A 598 -3.88 16.16 19.38
N LEU A 599 -2.91 16.01 20.29
CA LEU A 599 -2.62 16.95 21.36
C LEU A 599 -1.11 17.21 21.44
N VAL A 600 -0.74 18.48 21.62
CA VAL A 600 0.65 18.90 21.86
C VAL A 600 0.67 19.62 23.21
N LEU A 601 1.43 19.09 24.16
CA LEU A 601 1.55 19.64 25.51
C LEU A 601 2.98 20.11 25.78
N PRO A 602 3.19 21.38 26.11
CA PRO A 602 4.52 21.86 26.49
C PRO A 602 4.93 21.28 27.84
N LEU A 603 6.07 20.61 27.87
CA LEU A 603 6.74 20.11 29.07
C LEU A 603 7.95 20.98 29.41
N LEU A 604 8.12 21.26 30.69
CA LEU A 604 9.28 22.00 31.18
C LEU A 604 10.39 21.03 31.62
N PRO A 605 11.67 21.32 31.28
CA PRO A 605 12.15 22.43 30.48
C PRO A 605 12.38 22.07 29.00
N GLY A 606 11.49 22.53 28.11
CA GLY A 606 11.83 22.71 26.69
C GLY A 606 11.61 21.49 25.80
N ALA A 607 10.62 20.67 26.12
CA ALA A 607 10.19 19.59 25.25
C ALA A 607 8.68 19.64 25.08
N ASP A 608 8.17 19.23 23.93
CA ASP A 608 6.75 19.09 23.68
C ASP A 608 6.40 17.61 23.68
N LEU A 609 5.40 17.25 24.49
CA LEU A 609 4.78 15.94 24.43
C LEU A 609 3.75 15.92 23.30
N LEU A 610 3.99 15.07 22.31
CA LEU A 610 3.09 14.82 21.20
C LEU A 610 2.27 13.57 21.51
N LEU A 611 0.96 13.71 21.52
CA LEU A 611 0.03 12.59 21.66
C LEU A 611 -0.89 12.56 20.46
N VAL A 612 -1.01 11.40 19.83
CA VAL A 612 -1.96 11.17 18.75
C VAL A 612 -2.79 9.94 19.05
N ARG A 613 -4.05 9.96 18.63
CA ARG A 613 -5.01 8.91 18.94
C ARG A 613 -5.83 8.56 17.72
N GLN A 614 -6.02 7.25 17.53
CA GLN A 614 -7.01 6.72 16.61
C GLN A 614 -7.75 5.55 17.26
N GLY A 615 -9.03 5.77 17.56
CA GLY A 615 -9.84 4.81 18.30
C GLY A 615 -9.26 4.56 19.71
N ARG A 616 -8.78 3.34 19.96
CA ARG A 616 -8.12 2.98 21.23
C ARG A 616 -6.61 3.00 21.14
N GLU A 617 -6.04 3.18 19.96
CA GLU A 617 -4.59 3.25 19.81
C GLU A 617 -4.11 4.67 20.03
N VAL A 618 -3.04 4.79 20.81
CA VAL A 618 -2.38 6.05 21.09
C VAL A 618 -0.91 5.90 20.71
N ALA A 619 -0.34 6.95 20.14
CA ALA A 619 1.09 7.06 19.98
C ALA A 619 1.60 8.33 20.68
N ALA A 620 2.73 8.20 21.37
CA ALA A 620 3.35 9.29 22.10
C ALA A 620 4.81 9.50 21.66
N ALA A 621 5.23 10.75 21.51
CA ALA A 621 6.63 11.11 21.28
C ALA A 621 6.98 12.36 22.07
N LEU A 622 8.28 12.53 22.33
CA LEU A 622 8.83 13.74 22.91
C LEU A 622 9.63 14.49 21.84
N GLU A 623 9.34 15.75 21.62
CA GLU A 623 10.05 16.59 20.65
C GLU A 623 10.76 17.74 21.38
N ALA A 624 11.95 18.13 20.92
CA ALA A 624 12.62 19.28 21.48
C ALA A 624 11.84 20.54 21.11
N ALA A 625 11.37 21.30 22.10
CA ALA A 625 10.58 22.52 21.88
C ALA A 625 11.44 23.70 21.41
N ARG A 626 12.68 23.47 20.94
CA ARG A 626 13.71 24.52 20.84
C ARG A 626 14.72 24.23 19.73
N LEU A 627 14.64 24.99 18.66
CA LEU A 627 15.83 25.40 17.88
C LEU A 627 16.10 26.86 18.27
N PRO A 628 17.25 27.20 18.89
CA PRO A 628 17.63 28.59 19.07
C PRO A 628 17.61 29.33 17.72
#